data_AF-A0AAW8AQN8-F1
#
_entry.id   AF-A0AAW8AQN8-F1
#
_cell.length_a   1.000
_cell.length_b   1.000
_cell.length_c   1.000
_cell.angle_alpha   90.00
_cell.angle_beta   90.00
_cell.angle_gamma   90.00
#
_symmetry.space_group_name_H-M   'P 1'
#
loop_
_entity.id
_entity.type
_entity.pdbx_description
1 polymer ?
#
loop_
_entity_poly.entity_id
_entity_poly.type
_entity_poly.pdbx_seq_one_letter_code
_entity_poly.pdbx_strand_id
1 'polypeptide(L)'
;PKVSLDDPEALTKIRRELKDAGAERIWYIADAFRAGLSVDGVFNLTNIDRWFLVQIEELVRLEEKVVEVGINGLDADFLRTLKRKGFADARLAKLA
;
A
#
# COMPACT_ATOMS: atom_id res chain seq x y z
N PRO A 1 -2.65 -6.96 -3.32
CA PRO A 1 -1.25 -7.31 -3.01
C PRO A 1 -0.67 -8.17 -4.12
N LYS A 2 0.61 -7.99 -4.47
CA LYS A 2 1.36 -8.86 -5.39
C LYS A 2 1.97 -10.05 -4.67
N VAL A 3 2.28 -9.90 -3.39
CA VAL A 3 2.69 -10.99 -2.50
C VAL A 3 1.71 -11.15 -1.35
N SER A 4 1.62 -12.39 -0.88
CA SER A 4 0.89 -12.74 0.34
C SER A 4 1.85 -12.63 1.52
N LEU A 5 1.47 -11.95 2.61
CA LEU A 5 2.40 -11.71 3.74
C LEU A 5 2.61 -12.94 4.63
N ASP A 6 1.78 -13.96 4.49
CA ASP A 6 1.93 -15.29 5.07
C ASP A 6 2.99 -16.14 4.37
N ASP A 7 3.43 -15.74 3.16
CA ASP A 7 4.54 -16.37 2.46
C ASP A 7 5.89 -16.00 3.15
N PRO A 8 6.65 -16.99 3.67
CA PRO A 8 7.94 -16.74 4.30
C PRO A 8 8.95 -16.03 3.38
N GLU A 9 8.79 -16.13 2.06
CA GLU A 9 9.67 -15.50 1.07
C GLU A 9 9.19 -14.10 0.63
N ALA A 10 8.05 -13.63 1.11
CA ALA A 10 7.44 -12.36 0.69
C ALA A 10 8.40 -11.18 0.83
N LEU A 11 9.06 -11.04 1.99
CA LEU A 11 10.00 -9.94 2.25
C LEU A 11 11.22 -9.98 1.33
N THR A 12 11.71 -11.18 1.00
CA THR A 12 12.83 -11.36 0.07
C THR A 12 12.44 -10.90 -1.33
N LYS A 13 11.25 -11.32 -1.79
CA LYS A 13 10.72 -10.92 -3.10
C LYS A 13 10.46 -9.41 -3.18
N ILE A 14 9.83 -8.83 -2.16
CA ILE A 14 9.63 -7.38 -2.05
C ILE A 14 10.97 -6.65 -2.18
N ARG A 15 11.97 -7.00 -1.36
CA ARG A 15 13.27 -6.31 -1.36
C ARG A 15 13.96 -6.36 -2.72
N ARG A 16 13.89 -7.50 -3.42
CA ARG A 16 14.43 -7.64 -4.77
C ARG A 16 13.75 -6.69 -5.76
N GLU A 17 12.42 -6.69 -5.81
CA GLU A 17 11.65 -5.87 -6.74
C GLU A 17 11.72 -4.36 -6.44
N LEU A 18 12.01 -3.99 -5.19
CA LEU A 18 12.29 -2.59 -4.82
C LEU A 18 13.67 -2.14 -5.33
N LYS A 19 14.70 -2.99 -5.15
CA LYS A 19 16.08 -2.68 -5.49
C LYS A 19 16.33 -2.73 -7.00
N ASP A 20 15.90 -3.82 -7.65
CA ASP A 20 16.05 -4.04 -9.08
C ASP A 20 14.71 -3.75 -9.78
N ALA A 21 14.58 -2.53 -10.31
CA ALA A 21 13.30 -1.99 -10.74
C ALA A 21 12.67 -2.73 -11.93
N GLY A 22 11.61 -3.49 -11.66
CA GLY A 22 10.70 -4.04 -12.67
C GLY A 22 9.50 -3.14 -12.99
N ALA A 23 8.72 -3.50 -14.02
CA ALA A 23 7.49 -2.79 -14.40
C ALA A 23 6.43 -2.76 -13.29
N GLU A 24 6.48 -3.74 -12.37
CA GLU A 24 5.52 -3.86 -11.27
C GLU A 24 6.00 -3.22 -9.96
N ARG A 25 7.17 -2.56 -9.94
CA ARG A 25 7.79 -2.01 -8.72
C ARG A 25 6.83 -1.14 -7.90
N ILE A 26 5.96 -0.38 -8.57
CA ILE A 26 4.98 0.49 -7.89
C ILE A 26 4.04 -0.31 -6.97
N TRP A 27 3.68 -1.54 -7.35
CA TRP A 27 2.84 -2.41 -6.53
C TRP A 27 3.61 -3.01 -5.36
N TYR A 28 4.87 -3.38 -5.58
CA TYR A 28 5.74 -3.89 -4.52
C TYR A 28 6.09 -2.83 -3.48
N ILE A 29 6.12 -1.54 -3.83
CA ILE A 29 6.27 -0.45 -2.86
C ILE A 29 5.09 -0.44 -1.88
N ALA A 30 3.85 -0.59 -2.37
CA ALA A 30 2.68 -0.68 -1.51
C ALA A 30 2.72 -1.94 -0.63
N ASP A 31 3.16 -3.08 -1.18
CA ASP A 31 3.34 -4.31 -0.40
C ASP A 31 4.46 -4.19 0.66
N ALA A 32 5.51 -3.41 0.39
CA ALA A 32 6.55 -3.13 1.37
C ALA A 32 5.99 -2.43 2.61
N PHE A 33 5.09 -1.45 2.42
CA PHE A 33 4.41 -0.78 3.53
C PHE A 33 3.46 -1.72 4.27
N ARG A 34 2.69 -2.56 3.56
CA ARG A 34 1.86 -3.60 4.20
C ARG A 34 2.69 -4.59 5.02
N ALA A 35 3.92 -4.85 4.59
CA ALA A 35 4.88 -5.71 5.29
C ALA A 35 5.64 -4.98 6.44
N GLY A 36 5.32 -3.71 6.70
CA GLY A 36 5.90 -2.94 7.80
C GLY A 36 7.27 -2.31 7.52
N LEU A 37 7.72 -2.21 6.26
CA LEU A 37 8.93 -1.45 5.95
C LEU A 37 8.68 0.04 6.15
N SER A 38 9.65 0.74 6.72
CA SER A 38 9.60 2.19 6.85
C SER A 38 9.85 2.90 5.52
N VAL A 39 9.39 4.15 5.41
CA VAL A 39 9.68 5.03 4.27
C VAL A 39 11.18 5.13 3.99
N ASP A 40 12.01 5.25 5.03
CA ASP A 40 13.47 5.26 4.87
C ASP A 40 14.01 3.92 4.34
N GLY A 41 13.45 2.80 4.79
CA GLY A 41 13.80 1.47 4.28
C GLY A 41 13.49 1.33 2.79
N VAL A 42 12.32 1.78 2.36
CA VAL A 42 11.91 1.77 0.94
C VAL A 42 12.73 2.76 0.12
N PHE A 43 13.01 3.95 0.66
CA PHE A 43 13.87 4.95 0.02
C PHE A 43 15.26 4.39 -0.26
N ASN A 44 15.91 3.76 0.73
CA ASN A 44 17.26 3.23 0.58
C ASN A 44 17.36 2.12 -0.48
N LEU A 45 16.25 1.44 -0.79
CA LEU A 45 16.20 0.41 -1.83
C LEU A 45 15.88 1.00 -3.21
N THR A 46 15.01 2.00 -3.27
CA THR A 46 14.41 2.47 -4.55
C THR A 46 15.00 3.79 -5.07
N ASN A 47 15.59 4.59 -4.19
CA ASN A 47 15.96 6.00 -4.39
C ASN A 47 14.80 6.91 -4.85
N ILE A 48 13.55 6.47 -4.67
CA ILE A 48 12.37 7.30 -4.94
C ILE A 48 12.23 8.30 -3.80
N ASP A 49 12.06 9.58 -4.14
CA ASP A 49 11.95 10.64 -3.15
C ASP A 49 10.87 10.33 -2.09
N ARG A 50 11.22 10.59 -0.83
CA ARG A 50 10.37 10.30 0.33
C ARG A 50 9.00 10.96 0.21
N TRP A 51 8.91 12.12 -0.44
CA TRP A 51 7.67 12.83 -0.67
C TRP A 51 6.63 11.99 -1.41
N PHE A 52 7.04 11.15 -2.36
CA PHE A 52 6.12 10.21 -3.03
C PHE A 52 5.81 9.01 -2.13
N LEU A 53 6.83 8.50 -1.43
CA LEU A 53 6.71 7.30 -0.60
C LEU A 53 5.73 7.49 0.56
N VAL A 54 5.76 8.64 1.25
CA VAL A 54 4.81 8.94 2.35
C VAL A 54 3.36 8.99 1.87
N GLN A 55 3.11 9.40 0.63
CA GLN A 55 1.76 9.42 0.06
C GLN A 55 1.27 8.01 -0.25
N ILE A 56 2.14 7.13 -0.76
CA ILE A 56 1.79 5.73 -0.99
C ILE A 56 1.54 5.03 0.36
N GLU A 57 2.37 5.29 1.37
CA GLU A 57 2.17 4.78 2.73
C GLU A 57 0.82 5.23 3.31
N GLU A 58 0.46 6.51 3.16
CA GLU A 58 -0.84 7.04 3.60
C GLU A 58 -2.01 6.29 2.94
N LEU A 59 -1.93 6.04 1.62
CA LEU A 59 -2.95 5.27 0.90
C LEU A 59 -3.04 3.85 1.45
N VAL A 60 -1.92 3.19 1.74
CA VAL A 60 -1.92 1.83 2.33
C VAL A 60 -2.56 1.82 3.71
N ARG A 61 -2.27 2.80 4.57
CA ARG A 61 -2.91 2.91 5.90
C ARG A 61 -4.41 3.16 5.81
N LEU A 62 -4.86 3.94 4.82
CA LEU A 62 -6.29 4.12 4.56
C LEU A 62 -6.94 2.81 4.09
N GLU A 63 -6.26 2.00 3.27
CA GLU A 63 -6.76 0.65 2.92
C GLU A 63 -6.92 -0.24 4.14
N GLU A 64 -5.93 -0.27 5.04
CA GLU A 64 -5.98 -1.04 6.29
C GLU A 64 -7.16 -0.61 7.16
N LYS A 65 -7.39 0.71 7.29
CA LYS A 65 -8.55 1.23 7.99
C LYS A 65 -9.88 0.79 7.36
N VAL A 66 -9.97 0.76 6.03
CA VAL A 66 -11.18 0.26 5.33
C VAL A 66 -11.44 -1.20 5.67
N VAL A 67 -10.39 -2.03 5.70
CA VAL A 67 -10.49 -3.46 6.09
C VAL A 67 -10.95 -3.60 7.54
N GLU A 68 -10.41 -2.77 8.44
CA GLU A 68 -10.74 -2.82 9.87
C GLU A 68 -12.20 -2.45 10.14
N VAL A 69 -12.69 -1.38 9.53
CA VAL A 69 -14.06 -0.89 9.78
C VAL A 69 -15.12 -1.60 8.94
N GLY A 70 -14.70 -2.25 7.85
CA GLY A 70 -15.56 -2.92 6.88
C GLY A 70 -16.59 -1.98 6.23
N ILE A 71 -17.52 -2.56 5.48
CA ILE A 71 -18.56 -1.78 4.77
C ILE A 71 -19.42 -0.91 5.70
N ASN A 72 -19.65 -1.35 6.95
CA ASN A 72 -20.50 -0.64 7.91
C ASN A 72 -19.83 0.62 8.49
N GLY A 73 -18.50 0.70 8.45
CA GLY A 73 -17.74 1.87 8.90
C GLY A 73 -17.45 2.89 7.79
N LEU A 74 -17.91 2.65 6.56
CA LEU A 74 -17.79 3.60 5.45
C LEU A 74 -18.91 4.64 5.49
N ASP A 75 -18.90 5.51 6.51
CA ASP A 75 -19.79 6.66 6.55
C ASP A 75 -19.54 7.64 5.40
N ALA A 76 -20.46 8.59 5.21
CA ALA A 76 -20.41 9.50 4.06
C ALA A 76 -19.14 10.37 4.03
N ASP A 77 -18.61 10.77 5.19
CA ASP A 77 -17.44 11.65 5.28
C ASP A 77 -16.14 10.86 5.05
N PHE A 78 -16.04 9.66 5.60
CA PHE A 78 -14.92 8.77 5.36
C PHE A 78 -14.89 8.32 3.90
N LEU A 79 -16.03 7.91 3.34
CA LEU A 79 -16.13 7.51 1.93
C LEU A 79 -15.75 8.68 1.00
N ARG A 80 -16.23 9.90 1.27
CA ARG A 80 -15.85 11.09 0.49
C ARG A 80 -14.35 11.35 0.56
N THR A 81 -13.73 11.17 1.72
CA THR A 81 -12.28 11.30 1.91
C THR A 81 -11.52 10.29 1.04
N LEU A 82 -11.94 9.02 1.05
CA LEU A 82 -11.35 7.97 0.20
C LEU A 82 -11.49 8.31 -1.29
N LYS A 83 -12.67 8.76 -1.74
CA LYS A 83 -12.86 9.16 -3.14
C LYS A 83 -11.97 10.32 -3.56
N ARG A 84 -11.77 11.33 -2.71
CA ARG A 84 -10.86 12.46 -2.97
C ARG A 84 -9.39 12.05 -3.01
N LYS A 85 -9.02 10.95 -2.34
CA LYS A 85 -7.70 10.32 -2.41
C LYS A 85 -7.52 9.41 -3.63
N GLY A 86 -8.55 9.27 -4.48
CA GLY A 86 -8.47 8.52 -5.73
C GLY A 86 -8.86 7.03 -5.61
N PHE A 87 -9.43 6.60 -4.48
CA PHE A 87 -9.89 5.21 -4.33
C PHE A 87 -11.02 4.88 -5.33
N ALA A 88 -10.81 3.83 -6.12
CA ALA A 88 -11.82 3.28 -7.02
C ALA A 88 -12.84 2.43 -6.25
N ASP A 89 -14.10 2.41 -6.71
CA ASP A 89 -15.16 1.65 -6.05
C ASP A 89 -14.84 0.16 -6.03
N ALA A 90 -14.30 -0.37 -7.13
CA ALA A 90 -13.85 -1.75 -7.23
C ALA A 90 -12.70 -2.08 -6.24
N ARG A 91 -11.90 -1.09 -5.82
CA ARG A 91 -10.87 -1.31 -4.79
C ARG A 91 -11.49 -1.34 -3.40
N LEU A 92 -12.39 -0.40 -3.11
CA LEU A 92 -13.12 -0.34 -1.84
C LEU A 92 -13.97 -1.60 -1.62
N ALA A 93 -14.69 -2.07 -2.64
CA ALA A 93 -15.49 -3.29 -2.58
C ALA A 93 -14.68 -4.57 -2.35
N LYS A 94 -13.39 -4.58 -2.70
CA LYS A 94 -12.48 -5.70 -2.40
C LYS A 94 -11.91 -5.65 -0.98
N LEU A 95 -11.94 -4.49 -0.33
CA LEU A 95 -11.36 -4.26 0.98
C LEU A 95 -12.41 -4.35 2.09
N ALA A 96 -13.63 -3.88 1.81
CA ALA A 96 -14.74 -3.73 2.75
C ALA A 96 -15.55 -5.01 2.98
#